data_AF-A0A967TH02-F1
#
_entry.id   AF-A0A967TH02-F1
#
_cell.length_a   1.000
_cell.length_b   1.000
_cell.length_c   1.000
_cell.angle_alpha   90.00
_cell.angle_beta   90.00
_cell.angle_gamma   90.00
#
_symmetry.space_group_name_H-M   'P 1'
#
loop_
_entity.id
_entity.type
_entity.pdbx_description
1 polymer ?
#
loop_
_entity_poly.entity_id
_entity_poly.type
_entity_poly.pdbx_seq_one_letter_code
_entity_poly.pdbx_strand_id
1 'polypeptide(L)'
;MQFSAFLCSIFKPYEEIFHYHRTGMADDWTRESIDPVCHALMSTPGFREWWTLRSDWFSTEFRAHVEGILEGEPEYRRFDSSNVGGTT
;
A
#
# COMPACT_ATOMS: atom_id res chain seq x y z
N MET A 1 -7.17 18.45 -9.38
CA MET A 1 -8.03 18.35 -8.17
C MET A 1 -8.58 16.94 -7.97
N GLN A 2 -9.33 16.36 -8.92
CA GLN A 2 -9.96 15.04 -8.76
C GLN A 2 -8.99 13.89 -8.47
N PHE A 3 -7.86 13.80 -9.20
CA PHE A 3 -6.83 12.79 -8.95
C PHE A 3 -6.26 12.86 -7.52
N SER A 4 -5.95 14.06 -7.04
CA SER A 4 -5.46 14.26 -5.67
C SER A 4 -6.51 13.90 -4.62
N ALA A 5 -7.79 14.23 -4.85
CA ALA A 5 -8.86 13.87 -3.93
C ALA A 5 -9.05 12.34 -3.85
N PHE A 6 -8.99 11.67 -5.01
CA PHE A 6 -9.04 10.22 -5.10
C PHE A 6 -7.87 9.56 -4.35
N LEU A 7 -6.63 9.97 -4.62
CA LEU A 7 -5.47 9.43 -3.91
C LEU A 7 -5.53 9.69 -2.41
N CYS A 8 -5.96 10.87 -1.97
CA CYS A 8 -6.15 11.14 -0.54
C CYS A 8 -7.18 10.20 0.10
N SER A 9 -8.31 9.95 -0.57
CA SER A 9 -9.36 9.08 -0.06
C SER A 9 -8.93 7.62 0.12
N ILE A 10 -7.84 7.21 -0.56
CA ILE A 10 -7.27 5.86 -0.46
C ILE A 10 -6.10 5.83 0.52
N PHE A 11 -5.17 6.78 0.40
CA PHE A 11 -3.92 6.75 1.16
C PHE A 11 -4.11 7.14 2.62
N LYS A 12 -5.15 7.91 2.97
CA LYS A 12 -5.45 8.22 4.36
C LYS A 12 -5.90 6.98 5.15
N PRO A 13 -6.90 6.22 4.68
CA PRO A 13 -7.21 4.92 5.29
C PRO A 13 -6.04 3.94 5.25
N TYR A 14 -5.23 3.94 4.18
CA TYR A 14 -4.08 3.06 4.10
C TYR A 14 -3.03 3.37 5.19
N GLU A 15 -2.77 4.65 5.46
CA GLU A 15 -1.94 5.07 6.59
C GLU A 15 -2.50 4.60 7.94
N GLU A 16 -3.81 4.71 8.16
CA GLU A 16 -4.43 4.21 9.39
C GLU A 16 -4.24 2.70 9.57
N ILE A 17 -4.44 1.93 8.49
CA ILE A 17 -4.27 0.47 8.52
C ILE A 17 -2.81 0.07 8.73
N PHE A 18 -1.87 0.81 8.15
CA PHE A 18 -0.44 0.65 8.43
C PHE A 18 -0.14 0.80 9.93
N HIS A 19 -0.71 1.81 10.58
CA HIS A 19 -0.55 2.01 12.01
C HIS A 19 -1.25 0.93 12.85
N TYR A 20 -2.46 0.53 12.48
CA TYR A 20 -3.17 -0.55 13.17
C TYR A 20 -2.44 -1.90 13.06
N HIS A 21 -1.84 -2.21 11.91
CA HIS A 21 -1.04 -3.43 11.76
C HIS A 21 0.18 -3.40 12.69
N ARG A 22 0.90 -2.27 12.72
CA ARG A 22 2.08 -2.08 13.58
C ARG A 22 1.76 -2.17 15.08
N THR A 23 0.56 -1.79 15.50
CA THR A 23 0.11 -1.91 16.90
C THR A 23 -0.57 -3.24 17.21
N GLY A 24 -0.68 -4.15 16.24
CA GLY A 24 -1.35 -5.45 16.39
C GLY A 24 -2.89 -5.35 16.47
N MET A 25 -3.46 -4.22 16.06
CA MET A 25 -4.90 -3.97 16.01
C MET A 25 -5.54 -4.37 14.67
N ALA A 26 -4.73 -4.64 13.64
CA ALA A 26 -5.18 -5.18 12.36
C ALA A 26 -4.52 -6.53 12.08
N ASP A 27 -5.32 -7.47 11.61
CA ASP A 27 -4.85 -8.80 11.24
C ASP A 27 -4.02 -8.79 9.95
N ASP A 28 -3.13 -9.78 9.80
CA ASP A 28 -2.28 -9.92 8.61
C ASP A 28 -3.09 -10.03 7.30
N TRP A 29 -4.26 -10.68 7.33
CA TRP A 29 -5.12 -10.80 6.15
C TRP A 29 -5.59 -9.44 5.62
N THR A 30 -5.78 -8.45 6.51
CA THR A 30 -6.19 -7.10 6.12
C THR A 30 -5.11 -6.45 5.27
N ARG A 31 -3.85 -6.63 5.68
CA ARG A 31 -2.68 -6.14 4.95
C ARG A 31 -2.50 -6.86 3.62
N GLU A 32 -2.60 -8.19 3.62
CA GLU A 32 -2.50 -9.01 2.40
C GLU A 32 -3.54 -8.62 1.34
N SER A 33 -4.73 -8.16 1.76
CA SER A 33 -5.77 -7.70 0.85
C SER A 33 -5.52 -6.28 0.30
N ILE A 34 -4.88 -5.39 1.07
CA ILE A 34 -4.84 -3.95 0.77
C ILE A 34 -3.53 -3.55 0.10
N ASP A 35 -2.40 -4.10 0.56
CA ASP A 35 -1.07 -3.77 0.04
C ASP A 35 -0.99 -3.89 -1.49
N PRO A 36 -1.47 -4.98 -2.13
CA PRO A 36 -1.39 -5.11 -3.59
C PRO A 36 -2.14 -4.00 -4.34
N VAL A 37 -3.29 -3.58 -3.83
CA VAL A 37 -4.11 -2.52 -4.45
C VAL A 37 -3.41 -1.17 -4.32
N CYS A 38 -2.91 -0.85 -3.13
CA CYS A 38 -2.18 0.39 -2.90
C CYS A 38 -0.88 0.43 -3.70
N HIS A 39 -0.11 -0.66 -3.75
CA HIS A 39 1.13 -0.74 -4.54
C HIS A 39 0.87 -0.57 -6.04
N ALA A 40 -0.21 -1.17 -6.57
CA ALA A 40 -0.61 -0.98 -7.95
C ALA A 40 -0.96 0.49 -8.25
N LEU A 41 -1.62 1.19 -7.31
CA LEU A 41 -1.89 2.63 -7.44
C LEU A 41 -0.61 3.47 -7.42
N MET A 42 0.38 3.09 -6.61
CA MET A 42 1.69 3.77 -6.57
C MET A 42 2.45 3.68 -7.90
N SER A 43 2.14 2.65 -8.70
CA SER A 43 2.71 2.45 -10.04
C SER A 43 2.02 3.31 -11.12
N THR A 44 0.93 4.01 -10.79
CA THR A 44 0.19 4.80 -11.78
C THR A 44 0.94 6.09 -12.18
N PRO A 45 0.85 6.52 -13.46
CA PRO A 45 1.41 7.79 -13.88
C PRO A 45 0.88 8.95 -13.05
N GLY A 46 1.78 9.81 -12.59
CA GLY A 46 1.45 10.97 -11.75
C GLY A 46 1.46 10.68 -10.24
N PHE A 47 1.53 9.42 -9.79
CA PHE A 47 1.66 9.14 -8.36
C PHE A 47 2.95 9.73 -7.77
N ARG A 48 4.12 9.53 -8.40
CA ARG A 48 5.40 10.08 -7.89
C ARG A 48 5.41 11.59 -7.78
N GLU A 49 4.85 12.29 -8.78
CA GLU A 49 4.72 13.75 -8.76
C GLU A 49 3.77 14.19 -7.64
N TRP A 50 2.60 13.55 -7.54
CA TRP A 50 1.64 13.83 -6.48
C TRP A 50 2.24 13.59 -5.09
N TRP A 51 2.93 12.48 -4.90
CA TRP A 51 3.59 12.09 -3.66
C TRP A 51 4.65 13.11 -3.25
N THR A 52 5.48 13.56 -4.19
CA THR A 52 6.49 14.61 -3.94
C THR A 52 5.88 15.89 -3.39
N LEU A 53 4.66 16.25 -3.84
CA LEU A 53 3.96 17.46 -3.44
C LEU A 53 3.13 17.33 -2.16
N ARG A 54 2.85 16.09 -1.70
CA ARG A 54 1.81 15.81 -0.69
C ARG A 54 2.23 14.81 0.37
N SER A 55 3.43 14.24 0.30
CA SER A 55 3.93 13.28 1.28
C SER A 55 3.93 13.86 2.70
N ASP A 56 4.14 15.17 2.84
CA ASP A 56 4.08 15.93 4.09
C ASP A 56 2.72 15.88 4.80
N TRP A 57 1.65 15.48 4.10
CA TRP A 57 0.34 15.25 4.71
C TRP A 57 0.29 13.96 5.53
N PHE A 58 1.30 13.11 5.42
CA PHE A 58 1.38 11.81 6.07
C PHE A 58 2.48 11.78 7.13
N SER A 59 2.33 10.87 8.09
CA SER A 59 3.30 10.61 9.14
C SER A 59 4.66 10.20 8.57
N THR A 60 5.72 10.51 9.32
CA THR A 60 7.10 10.17 8.93
C THR A 60 7.30 8.68 8.71
N GLU A 61 6.69 7.84 9.55
CA GLU A 61 6.80 6.38 9.43
C GLU A 61 6.13 5.86 8.16
N PHE A 62 4.93 6.34 7.86
CA PHE A 62 4.22 5.95 6.65
C PHE A 62 4.92 6.48 5.38
N ARG A 63 5.51 7.67 5.45
CA ARG A 63 6.33 8.18 4.35
C ARG A 63 7.49 7.25 4.04
N ALA A 64 8.24 6.82 5.05
CA ALA A 64 9.36 5.90 4.88
C ALA A 64 8.91 4.55 4.27
N HIS A 65 7.72 4.06 4.65
CA HIS A 65 7.12 2.85 4.06
C HIS A 65 6.85 3.04 2.56
N VAL A 66 6.20 4.14 2.16
CA VAL A 66 5.90 4.42 0.74
C VAL A 66 7.18 4.63 -0.07
N GLU A 67 8.17 5.35 0.45
CA GLU A 67 9.46 5.51 -0.24
C GLU A 67 10.15 4.16 -0.44
N GLY A 68 10.13 3.27 0.56
CA GLY A 68 10.67 1.92 0.42
C GLY A 68 9.99 1.11 -0.69
N ILE A 69 8.67 1.28 -0.88
CA ILE A 69 7.94 0.66 -2.00
C ILE A 69 8.33 1.29 -3.34
N LEU A 70 8.52 2.60 -3.38
CA LEU A 70 8.88 3.33 -4.60
C LEU A 70 10.35 3.10 -5.02
N GLU A 71 11.22 2.76 -4.07
CA GLU A 71 12.62 2.42 -4.29
C GLU A 71 12.83 0.93 -4.61
N GLY A 72 11.94 0.05 -4.12
CA GLY A 72 11.95 -1.37 -4.43
C GLY A 72 11.25 -1.71 -5.75
N GLU A 73 11.75 -2.74 -6.45
CA GLU A 73 10.89 -3.48 -7.38
C GLU A 73 9.76 -4.11 -6.53
N PRO A 74 8.48 -3.98 -6.92
CA PRO A 74 7.39 -4.53 -6.12
C PRO A 74 7.63 -6.03 -5.97
N GLU A 75 7.82 -6.49 -4.74
CA GLU A 75 7.85 -7.90 -4.41
C GLU A 75 6.42 -8.43 -4.60
N TYR A 76 6.03 -8.63 -5.86
CA TYR A 76 4.88 -9.43 -6.22
C TYR A 76 5.23 -10.83 -5.72
N ARG A 77 4.84 -11.15 -4.48
CA ARG A 77 4.67 -12.53 -4.07
C ARG A 77 3.67 -13.11 -5.07
N ARG A 78 4.18 -13.78 -6.11
CA ARG A 78 3.38 -14.57 -7.04
C ARG A 78 2.47 -15.40 -6.15
N PHE A 79 1.16 -15.24 -6.34
CA PHE A 79 0.21 -16.19 -5.83
C PHE A 79 0.57 -17.52 -6.50
N ASP A 80 1.28 -18.38 -5.77
CA ASP A 80 1.63 -19.69 -6.26
C ASP A 80 0.36 -20.53 -6.23
N SER A 81 -0.22 -20.74 -7.42
CA SER A 81 -1.39 -21.58 -7.64
C SER A 81 -1.14 -23.06 -7.28
N SER A 82 0.07 -23.43 -6.84
CA SER A 82 0.46 -24.80 -6.52
C SER A 82 -0.21 -25.42 -5.29
N ASN A 83 -1.14 -24.74 -4.59
CA ASN A 83 -1.85 -25.35 -3.45
C ASN A 83 -3.35 -25.65 -3.68
N VAL A 84 -3.77 -25.85 -4.94
CA VAL A 84 -5.05 -26.52 -5.24
C VAL A 84 -4.77 -27.98 -5.59
N GLY A 85 -4.49 -28.79 -4.58
CA GLY A 85 -4.26 -30.22 -4.78
C GLY A 85 -3.91 -30.94 -3.49
N GLY A 86 -4.91 -31.17 -2.62
CA GLY A 86 -4.64 -31.89 -1.38
C GLY A 86 -5.82 -32.06 -0.43
N THR A 87 -6.95 -32.55 -0.90
CA THR A 87 -7.87 -33.31 -0.03
C THR A 87 -8.14 -34.65 -0.70
N THR A 88 -7.48 -35.66 -0.15
CA THR A 88 -7.87 -37.08 -0.30
C THR A 88 -9.12 -37.34 0.53
#